data_AF-A0A1K1QEP5-F1
#
_entry.id   AF-A0A1K1QEP5-F1
#
_cell.length_a   1.000
_cell.length_b   1.000
_cell.length_c   1.000
_cell.angle_alpha   90.00
_cell.angle_beta   90.00
_cell.angle_gamma   90.00
#
_symmetry.space_group_name_H-M   'P 1'
#
loop_
_entity.id
_entity.type
_entity.pdbx_description
1 polymer ?
#
loop_
_entity_poly.entity_id
_entity_poly.type
_entity_poly.pdbx_seq_one_letter_code
_entity_poly.pdbx_strand_id
1 'polypeptide(L)'
;MSDDATAAMRYKEIIALSRGSAEKLREWELARAEALEAEIEEAQNAIEAAAEREERAAERATRWWKMALHNIQGLSWLPPGDDPRPIPTARPAYLERYLEEVKPSYQELVQAVLGLGWRAKRAAAKRAEPPA
;
A
#
# COMPACT_ATOMS: atom_id res chain seq x y z
N MET A 1 -62.36 8.61 -45.45
CA MET A 1 -60.95 8.96 -45.13
C MET A 1 -60.10 7.93 -45.83
N SER A 2 -59.22 8.33 -46.75
CA SER A 2 -58.44 7.40 -47.57
C SER A 2 -57.38 6.68 -46.73
N ASP A 3 -57.21 5.38 -46.97
CA ASP A 3 -56.24 4.49 -46.30
C ASP A 3 -54.80 5.06 -46.33
N ASP A 4 -54.49 5.82 -47.38
CA ASP A 4 -53.19 6.47 -47.62
C ASP A 4 -52.87 7.56 -46.57
N ALA A 5 -53.88 8.31 -46.11
CA ALA A 5 -53.71 9.29 -45.04
C ALA A 5 -53.42 8.60 -43.69
N THR A 6 -53.97 7.41 -43.47
CA THR A 6 -53.71 6.59 -42.26
C THR A 6 -52.33 5.93 -42.31
N ALA A 7 -51.86 5.49 -43.48
CA ALA A 7 -50.51 4.95 -43.65
C ALA A 7 -49.43 6.00 -43.40
N ALA A 8 -49.61 7.22 -43.92
CA ALA A 8 -48.70 8.34 -43.70
C ALA A 8 -48.61 8.76 -42.21
N MET A 9 -49.73 8.74 -41.48
CA MET A 9 -49.75 9.00 -40.04
C MET A 9 -48.97 7.95 -39.24
N ARG A 10 -49.21 6.65 -39.52
CA ARG A 10 -48.49 5.55 -38.86
C ARG A 10 -46.99 5.59 -39.13
N TYR A 11 -46.59 5.90 -40.35
CA TYR A 11 -45.19 6.08 -40.69
C TYR A 11 -44.54 7.21 -39.87
N LYS A 12 -45.22 8.35 -39.76
CA LYS A 12 -44.74 9.48 -38.95
C LYS A 12 -44.58 9.11 -37.47
N GLU A 13 -45.51 8.34 -36.91
CA GLU A 13 -45.44 7.84 -35.53
C GLU A 13 -44.22 6.91 -35.33
N ILE A 14 -43.99 5.97 -36.25
CA ILE A 14 -42.84 5.06 -36.20
C ILE A 14 -41.53 5.85 -36.27
N ILE A 15 -41.42 6.82 -37.16
CA ILE A 15 -40.22 7.66 -37.29
C ILE A 15 -40.01 8.51 -36.04
N ALA A 16 -41.06 9.08 -35.45
CA ALA A 16 -40.96 9.83 -34.21
C ALA A 16 -40.48 8.95 -33.04
N LEU A 17 -41.00 7.72 -32.92
CA LEU A 17 -40.57 6.75 -31.90
C LEU A 17 -39.12 6.31 -32.11
N SER A 18 -38.72 6.06 -33.36
CA SER A 18 -37.34 5.70 -33.71
C SER A 18 -36.37 6.82 -33.37
N ARG A 19 -36.74 8.08 -33.65
CA ARG A 19 -35.92 9.24 -33.34
C ARG A 19 -35.78 9.43 -31.83
N GLY A 20 -36.88 9.39 -31.08
CA GLY A 20 -36.85 9.52 -29.62
C GLY A 20 -36.07 8.37 -28.94
N SER A 21 -36.11 7.17 -29.51
CA SER A 21 -35.32 6.03 -29.01
C SER A 21 -33.82 6.21 -29.27
N ALA A 22 -33.45 6.72 -30.45
CA ALA A 22 -32.06 7.04 -30.78
C ALA A 22 -31.49 8.18 -29.92
N GLU A 23 -32.29 9.20 -29.63
CA GLU A 23 -31.90 10.30 -28.72
C GLU A 23 -31.67 9.77 -27.30
N LYS A 24 -32.59 8.97 -26.75
CA LYS A 24 -32.42 8.31 -25.44
C LYS A 24 -31.20 7.40 -25.36
N LEU A 25 -30.92 6.64 -26.44
CA LEU A 25 -29.75 5.78 -26.47
C LEU A 25 -28.46 6.61 -26.39
N ARG A 26 -28.37 7.71 -27.17
CA ARG A 26 -27.20 8.60 -27.13
C ARG A 26 -27.01 9.25 -25.77
N GLU A 27 -28.10 9.71 -25.15
CA GLU A 27 -28.06 10.26 -23.79
C GLU A 27 -27.55 9.22 -22.78
N TRP A 28 -28.03 7.98 -22.89
CA TRP A 28 -27.58 6.89 -22.03
C TRP A 28 -26.12 6.51 -22.29
N GLU A 29 -25.69 6.45 -23.55
CA GLU A 29 -24.30 6.16 -23.92
C GLU A 29 -23.35 7.22 -23.37
N LEU A 30 -23.71 8.51 -23.48
CA LEU A 30 -22.93 9.61 -22.93
C LEU A 30 -22.84 9.51 -21.40
N ALA A 31 -23.98 9.35 -20.72
CA ALA A 31 -23.99 9.22 -19.26
C ALA A 31 -23.21 7.98 -18.79
N ARG A 32 -23.25 6.88 -19.56
CA ARG A 32 -22.48 5.67 -19.25
C ARG A 32 -20.99 5.88 -19.48
N ALA A 33 -20.60 6.61 -20.52
CA ALA A 33 -19.20 6.95 -20.77
C ALA A 33 -18.64 7.81 -19.64
N GLU A 34 -19.35 8.86 -19.23
CA GLU A 34 -18.98 9.72 -18.11
C GLU A 34 -18.86 8.94 -16.79
N ALA A 35 -19.80 8.04 -16.52
CA ALA A 35 -19.75 7.18 -15.32
C ALA A 35 -18.53 6.25 -15.33
N LEU A 36 -18.21 5.64 -16.48
CA LEU A 36 -17.04 4.78 -16.61
C LEU A 36 -15.74 5.56 -16.49
N GLU A 37 -15.67 6.77 -17.03
CA GLU A 37 -14.49 7.63 -16.90
C GLU A 37 -14.24 8.00 -15.43
N ALA A 38 -15.30 8.34 -14.68
CA ALA A 38 -15.20 8.57 -13.24
C ALA A 38 -14.76 7.32 -12.46
N GLU A 39 -15.32 6.14 -12.77
CA GLU A 39 -14.91 4.86 -12.16
C GLU A 39 -13.42 4.55 -12.44
N ILE A 40 -12.94 4.83 -13.65
CA ILE A 40 -11.53 4.65 -14.03
C ILE A 40 -10.63 5.61 -13.26
N GLU A 41 -10.99 6.88 -13.18
CA GLU A 41 -10.22 7.89 -12.44
C GLU A 41 -10.15 7.53 -10.95
N GLU A 42 -11.25 7.11 -10.33
CA GLU A 42 -11.27 6.64 -8.94
C GLU A 42 -10.36 5.43 -8.74
N ALA A 43 -10.41 4.46 -9.65
CA ALA A 43 -9.55 3.28 -9.60
C ALA A 43 -8.06 3.64 -9.76
N GLN A 44 -7.72 4.57 -10.66
CA GLN A 44 -6.35 5.07 -10.83
C GLN A 44 -5.84 5.74 -9.57
N ASN A 45 -6.63 6.65 -8.99
CA ASN A 45 -6.29 7.31 -7.72
C ASN A 45 -6.09 6.30 -6.58
N ALA A 46 -6.91 5.25 -6.51
CA ALA A 46 -6.76 4.19 -5.51
C ALA A 46 -5.48 3.37 -5.71
N ILE A 47 -5.08 3.10 -6.95
CA ILE A 47 -3.82 2.41 -7.29
C ILE A 47 -2.63 3.28 -6.89
N GLU A 48 -2.62 4.56 -7.26
CA GLU A 48 -1.54 5.49 -6.92
C GLU A 48 -1.39 5.62 -5.39
N ALA A 49 -2.49 5.79 -4.67
CA ALA A 49 -2.48 5.84 -3.21
C ALA A 49 -2.04 4.52 -2.55
N ALA A 50 -2.26 3.38 -3.20
CA ALA A 50 -1.74 2.09 -2.73
C ALA A 50 -0.23 1.97 -2.97
N ALA A 51 0.25 2.36 -4.15
CA ALA A 51 1.67 2.34 -4.51
C ALA A 51 2.50 3.27 -3.61
N GLU A 52 2.02 4.49 -3.36
CA GLU A 52 2.71 5.44 -2.48
C GLU A 52 2.79 4.90 -1.03
N ARG A 53 1.73 4.23 -0.55
CA ARG A 53 1.74 3.60 0.78
C ARG A 53 2.74 2.44 0.85
N GLU A 54 2.84 1.64 -0.20
CA GLU A 54 3.82 0.55 -0.29
C GLU A 54 5.26 1.10 -0.26
N GLU A 55 5.55 2.11 -1.07
CA GLU A 55 6.86 2.75 -1.13
C GLU A 55 7.27 3.31 0.24
N ARG A 56 6.41 4.11 0.87
CA ARG A 56 6.68 4.68 2.21
C ARG A 56 6.90 3.60 3.27
N ALA A 57 6.16 2.49 3.20
CA ALA A 57 6.34 1.38 4.12
C ALA A 57 7.70 0.68 3.90
N ALA A 58 8.08 0.44 2.65
CA ALA A 58 9.36 -0.17 2.29
C ALA A 58 10.55 0.71 2.71
N GLU A 59 10.47 2.02 2.45
CA GLU A 59 11.48 2.99 2.88
C GLU A 59 11.65 3.00 4.40
N ARG A 60 10.53 3.05 5.14
CA ARG A 60 10.55 3.04 6.60
C ARG A 60 11.14 1.75 7.17
N ALA A 61 10.75 0.59 6.62
CA ALA A 61 11.31 -0.70 7.02
C ALA A 61 12.82 -0.75 6.76
N THR A 62 13.26 -0.32 5.57
CA THR A 62 14.67 -0.25 5.18
C THR A 62 15.47 0.67 6.10
N ARG A 63 14.90 1.82 6.48
CA ARG A 63 15.55 2.78 7.39
C ARG A 63 15.78 2.16 8.77
N TRP A 64 14.77 1.52 9.35
CA TRP A 64 14.90 0.82 10.63
C TRP A 64 15.91 -0.32 10.56
N TRP A 65 15.91 -1.07 9.46
CA TRP A 65 16.87 -2.14 9.23
C TRP A 65 18.31 -1.62 9.21
N LYS A 66 18.60 -0.56 8.44
CA LYS A 66 19.92 0.07 8.42
C LYS A 66 20.37 0.57 9.80
N MET A 67 19.45 1.15 10.57
CA MET A 67 19.73 1.57 11.95
C MET A 67 20.05 0.38 12.87
N ALA A 68 19.37 -0.76 12.70
CA ALA A 68 19.65 -1.98 13.43
C ALA A 68 21.02 -2.57 13.06
N LEU A 69 21.34 -2.64 11.77
CA LEU A 69 22.65 -3.09 11.27
C LEU A 69 23.80 -2.24 11.83
N HIS A 70 23.65 -0.92 11.81
CA HIS A 70 24.65 -0.02 12.39
C HIS A 70 24.83 -0.25 13.90
N ASN A 71 23.75 -0.56 14.62
CA ASN A 71 23.83 -0.85 16.05
C ASN A 71 24.66 -2.10 16.35
N ILE A 72 24.50 -3.15 15.54
CA ILE A 72 25.19 -4.43 15.75
C ILE A 72 26.57 -4.53 15.08
N GLN A 73 27.01 -3.52 14.33
CA GLN A 73 28.27 -3.57 13.57
C GLN A 73 29.51 -3.88 14.42
N GLY A 74 29.50 -3.53 15.72
CA GLY A 74 30.58 -3.87 16.66
C GLY A 74 30.58 -5.32 17.16
N LEU A 75 29.58 -6.13 16.80
CA LEU A 75 29.41 -7.52 17.26
C LEU A 75 29.92 -8.50 16.20
N SER A 76 31.20 -8.83 16.25
CA SER A 76 31.85 -9.73 15.28
C SER A 76 31.29 -11.15 15.21
N TRP A 77 30.55 -11.58 16.24
CA TRP A 77 29.92 -12.90 16.31
C TRP A 77 28.51 -12.94 15.70
N LEU A 78 27.91 -11.78 15.43
CA LEU A 78 26.56 -11.67 14.88
C LEU A 78 26.65 -11.22 13.41
N PRO A 79 26.45 -12.11 12.44
CA PRO A 79 26.41 -11.70 11.05
C PRO A 79 25.21 -10.79 10.79
N PRO A 80 25.33 -9.78 9.91
CA PRO A 80 24.18 -9.00 9.46
C PRO A 80 23.20 -9.92 8.72
N GLY A 81 21.90 -9.79 9.01
CA GLY A 81 20.86 -10.54 8.31
C GLY A 81 20.61 -10.03 6.88
N ASP A 82 19.74 -10.72 6.15
CA ASP A 82 19.26 -10.27 4.84
C ASP A 82 18.41 -9.00 4.96
N ASP A 83 18.33 -8.24 3.87
CA ASP A 83 17.41 -7.10 3.76
C ASP A 83 15.95 -7.53 3.95
N PRO A 84 15.11 -6.66 4.55
CA PRO A 84 13.70 -6.97 4.78
C PRO A 84 12.99 -7.21 3.45
N ARG A 85 12.34 -8.37 3.35
CA ARG A 85 11.56 -8.76 2.18
C ARG A 85 10.07 -8.59 2.46
N PRO A 86 9.25 -8.20 1.46
CA PRO A 86 7.80 -8.19 1.59
C PRO A 86 7.27 -9.57 1.96
N ILE A 87 6.29 -9.62 2.86
CA ILE A 87 5.62 -10.85 3.28
C ILE A 87 4.29 -10.94 2.53
N PRO A 88 4.11 -11.90 1.59
CA PRO A 88 2.92 -11.98 0.74
C PRO A 88 1.65 -12.35 1.51
N THR A 89 1.79 -12.95 2.69
CA THR A 89 0.68 -13.34 3.56
C THR A 89 0.32 -12.25 4.59
N ALA A 90 1.01 -11.10 4.58
CA ALA A 90 0.72 -10.02 5.50
C ALA A 90 -0.65 -9.40 5.17
N ARG A 91 -1.44 -9.12 6.22
CA ARG A 91 -2.74 -8.44 6.06
C ARG A 91 -2.52 -6.94 5.84
N PRO A 92 -2.88 -6.37 4.68
CA PRO A 92 -2.64 -4.95 4.40
C PRO A 92 -3.34 -4.01 5.38
N ALA A 93 -4.52 -4.41 5.89
CA ALA A 93 -5.29 -3.65 6.86
C ALA A 93 -4.56 -3.41 8.20
N TYR A 94 -3.50 -4.15 8.50
CA TYR A 94 -2.71 -4.00 9.72
C TYR A 94 -1.36 -3.33 9.49
N LEU A 95 -1.13 -2.68 8.34
CA LEU A 95 0.14 -2.04 8.01
C LEU A 95 0.62 -1.09 9.12
N GLU A 96 -0.23 -0.16 9.56
CA GLU A 96 0.16 0.80 10.61
C GLU A 96 0.54 0.12 11.91
N ARG A 97 -0.21 -0.92 12.30
CA ARG A 97 0.11 -1.71 13.48
C ARG A 97 1.49 -2.38 13.36
N TYR A 98 1.80 -2.98 12.21
CA TYR A 98 3.12 -3.56 11.99
C TYR A 98 4.22 -2.50 12.06
N LEU A 99 3.98 -1.29 11.51
CA LEU A 99 4.93 -0.18 11.55
C LEU A 99 5.13 0.42 12.95
N GLU A 100 4.12 0.33 13.82
CA GLU A 100 4.20 0.73 15.23
C GLU A 100 5.02 -0.26 16.05
N GLU A 101 4.92 -1.56 15.77
CA GLU A 101 5.67 -2.63 16.47
C GLU A 101 7.19 -2.54 16.24
N VAL A 102 7.65 -1.97 15.12
CA VAL A 102 9.09 -1.87 14.79
C VAL A 102 9.88 -1.03 15.81
N LYS A 103 9.31 0.08 16.29
CA LYS A 103 10.04 0.99 17.19
C LYS A 103 10.34 0.35 18.55
N PRO A 104 9.37 -0.28 19.26
CA PRO A 104 9.65 -1.06 20.46
C PRO A 104 10.70 -2.15 20.23
N SER A 105 10.57 -2.95 19.17
CA SER A 105 11.55 -4.02 18.88
C SER A 105 12.96 -3.47 18.64
N TYR A 106 13.10 -2.32 17.97
CA TYR A 106 14.39 -1.66 17.83
C TYR A 106 14.95 -1.18 19.17
N GLN A 107 14.11 -0.64 20.05
CA GLN A 107 14.55 -0.22 21.39
C GLN A 107 15.03 -1.41 22.23
N GLU A 108 14.35 -2.55 22.15
CA GLU A 108 14.79 -3.80 22.79
C GLU A 108 16.17 -4.24 22.28
N LEU A 109 16.39 -4.19 20.96
CA LEU A 109 17.70 -4.47 20.36
C LEU A 109 18.78 -3.53 20.93
N VAL A 110 18.52 -2.21 20.95
CA VAL A 110 19.46 -1.22 21.50
C VAL A 110 19.83 -1.55 22.95
N GLN A 111 18.84 -1.87 23.79
CA GLN A 111 19.08 -2.20 25.19
C GLN A 111 19.87 -3.50 25.36
N ALA A 112 19.59 -4.51 24.55
CA ALA A 112 20.33 -5.76 24.56
C ALA A 112 21.81 -5.56 24.20
N VAL A 113 22.09 -4.77 23.16
CA VAL A 113 23.46 -4.45 22.73
C VAL A 113 24.20 -3.66 23.80
N LEU A 114 23.56 -2.64 24.40
CA LEU A 114 24.15 -1.90 25.51
C LEU A 114 24.46 -2.82 26.71
N GLY A 115 23.52 -3.69 27.07
CA GLY A 115 23.69 -4.66 28.17
C GLY A 115 24.88 -5.61 27.97
N LEU A 116 25.12 -6.04 26.72
CA LEU A 116 26.30 -6.84 26.36
C LEU A 116 27.60 -6.05 26.57
N GLY A 117 27.64 -4.80 26.15
CA GLY A 117 28.81 -3.92 26.34
C GLY A 117 29.16 -3.72 27.82
N TRP A 118 28.17 -3.54 28.70
CA TRP A 118 28.38 -3.43 30.14
C TRP A 118 28.95 -4.71 30.77
N ARG A 119 28.45 -5.88 30.33
CA ARG A 119 28.94 -7.18 30.81
C ARG A 119 30.38 -7.43 30.40
N ALA A 120 30.74 -7.09 29.16
CA ALA A 120 32.12 -7.22 28.67
C ALA A 120 33.10 -6.37 29.50
N LYS A 121 32.75 -5.10 29.80
CA LYS A 121 33.58 -4.23 30.65
C LYS A 121 33.77 -4.78 32.07
N ARG A 122 32.70 -5.27 32.70
CA ARG A 122 32.78 -5.89 34.04
C ARG A 122 33.64 -7.16 34.06
N ALA A 123 33.52 -8.01 33.04
CA ALA A 123 34.32 -9.22 32.94
C ALA A 123 35.83 -8.90 32.76
N ALA A 124 36.16 -7.85 31.99
CA ALA A 124 37.53 -7.36 31.85
C ALA A 124 38.09 -6.81 33.16
N ALA A 125 37.32 -6.02 33.91
CA ALA A 125 37.74 -5.49 35.21
C ALA A 125 38.05 -6.61 36.23
N LYS A 126 37.19 -7.64 36.32
CA LYS A 126 37.42 -8.80 37.20
C LYS A 126 38.69 -9.59 36.85
N ARG A 127 39.09 -9.62 35.58
CA ARG A 127 40.31 -10.31 35.12
C ARG A 127 41.59 -9.51 35.39
N ALA A 128 41.48 -8.19 35.57
CA ALA A 128 42.61 -7.30 35.86
C ALA A 128 42.95 -7.24 37.36
N GLU A 129 42.11 -7.80 38.22
CA GLU A 129 42.36 -7.94 39.65
C GLU A 129 43.37 -9.09 39.88
N PRO A 130 44.52 -8.85 40.55
CA PRO A 130 45.48 -9.90 40.84
C PRO A 130 44.88 -10.94 41.79
N PRO A 131 45.26 -12.22 41.69
CA PRO A 131 44.81 -13.24 42.64
C PRO A 131 45.31 -12.88 44.05
N ALA A 132 44.40 -12.98 45.02
CA ALA A 132 44.70 -12.80 46.44
C ALA A 132 45.59 -13.91 46.99
#